data_AF-A0A2N5RCI8-F1
#
_entry.id   AF-A0A2N5RCI8-F1
#
_cell.length_a   1.000
_cell.length_b   1.000
_cell.length_c   1.000
_cell.angle_alpha   90.00
_cell.angle_beta   90.00
_cell.angle_gamma   90.00
#
_symmetry.space_group_name_H-M   'P 1'
#
loop_
_entity.id
_entity.type
_entity.pdbx_description
1 polymer ?
#
loop_
_entity_poly.entity_id
_entity_poly.type
_entity_poly.pdbx_seq_one_letter_code
_entity_poly.pdbx_strand_id
1 'polypeptide(L)'
;MKCMKCGQKASHSYQIDFDGVEKKISYCKKCVAEVLRNSVPLRKIAGVPDETLKKGRHVFEDEMVVFVEIPVYVLEQMFGKWHPQEREVLLNERKIAFLERKLKEAIKNEDYRRASRLKQLITQIKRKMDVK
;
A
#
# COMPACT_ATOMS: atom_id res chain seq x y z
N MET A 1 2.93 -0.68 22.29
CA MET A 1 2.58 -1.93 21.57
C MET A 1 3.83 -2.57 21.00
N LYS A 2 3.86 -3.91 20.94
CA LYS A 2 5.00 -4.70 20.47
C LYS A 2 4.78 -5.12 19.01
N CYS A 3 5.87 -5.26 18.26
CA CYS A 3 5.86 -5.80 16.91
C CYS A 3 5.53 -7.29 16.97
N MET A 4 4.56 -7.74 16.17
CA MET A 4 4.11 -9.12 16.16
C MET A 4 5.19 -10.13 15.72
N LYS A 5 6.19 -9.70 14.94
CA LYS A 5 7.28 -10.58 14.46
C LYS A 5 8.42 -10.72 15.45
N CYS A 6 8.88 -9.63 16.09
CA CYS A 6 10.11 -9.63 16.90
C CYS A 6 9.92 -9.24 18.37
N GLY A 7 8.70 -8.87 18.80
CA GLY A 7 8.42 -8.45 20.17
C GLY A 7 8.96 -7.07 20.58
N GLN A 8 9.79 -6.41 19.76
CA GLN A 8 10.30 -5.06 20.02
C GLN A 8 9.21 -3.97 19.86
N LYS A 9 9.51 -2.71 20.20
CA LYS A 9 8.58 -1.57 20.05
C LYS A 9 8.09 -1.46 18.60
N ALA A 10 6.78 -1.48 18.40
CA ALA A 10 6.17 -1.29 17.09
C ALA A 10 6.27 0.18 16.66
N SER A 11 6.56 0.40 15.37
CA SER A 11 6.57 1.73 14.76
C SER A 11 5.27 2.07 14.03
N HIS A 12 4.51 1.04 13.61
CA HIS A 12 3.21 1.20 12.98
C HIS A 12 2.20 0.23 13.59
N SER A 13 0.93 0.63 13.58
CA SER A 13 -0.19 -0.20 13.98
C SER A 13 -1.40 0.08 13.10
N TYR A 14 -2.08 -1.00 12.71
CA TYR A 14 -3.28 -0.95 11.89
C TYR A 14 -4.37 -1.75 12.57
N GLN A 15 -5.59 -1.21 12.60
CA GLN A 15 -6.78 -2.01 12.81
C GLN A 15 -7.21 -2.54 11.44
N ILE A 16 -7.42 -3.86 11.38
CA ILE A 16 -7.98 -4.55 10.23
C ILE A 16 -9.19 -5.34 10.70
N ASP A 17 -10.16 -5.51 9.81
CA ASP A 17 -11.22 -6.50 10.01
C ASP A 17 -10.74 -7.81 9.35
N PHE A 18 -10.72 -8.91 10.12
CA PHE A 18 -10.31 -10.22 9.65
C PHE A 18 -11.33 -11.25 10.11
N ASP A 19 -12.07 -11.83 9.15
CA ASP A 19 -13.18 -12.76 9.39
C ASP A 19 -14.30 -12.19 10.28
N GLY A 20 -14.61 -10.89 10.13
CA GLY A 20 -15.63 -10.20 10.92
C GLY A 20 -15.18 -9.84 12.34
N VAL A 21 -13.88 -9.98 12.63
CA VAL A 21 -13.28 -9.62 13.91
C VAL A 21 -12.25 -8.52 13.71
N GLU A 22 -12.43 -7.40 14.41
CA GLU A 22 -11.42 -6.34 14.45
C GLU A 22 -10.13 -6.85 15.13
N LYS A 23 -9.06 -6.96 14.33
CA LYS A 23 -7.70 -7.29 14.80
C LYS A 23 -6.79 -6.09 14.67
N LYS A 24 -5.95 -5.89 15.70
CA LYS A 24 -4.91 -4.86 15.69
C LYS A 24 -3.57 -5.47 15.38
N ILE A 25 -3.03 -5.18 14.20
CA ILE A 25 -1.71 -5.62 13.77
C ILE A 25 -0.70 -4.51 14.04
N SER A 26 0.41 -4.86 14.71
CA SER A 26 1.49 -3.93 15.03
C SER A 26 2.83 -4.46 14.52
N TYR A 27 3.61 -3.62 13.84
CA TYR A 27 4.90 -4.02 13.29
C TYR A 27 5.96 -2.91 13.39
N CYS A 28 7.24 -3.31 13.34
CA CYS A 28 8.36 -2.38 13.25
C CYS A 28 8.89 -2.32 11.82
N LYS A 29 9.44 -1.17 11.41
CA LYS A 29 10.02 -0.97 10.07
C LYS A 29 11.06 -2.02 9.71
N LYS A 30 11.91 -2.43 10.66
CA LYS A 30 12.95 -3.45 10.45
C LYS A 30 12.36 -4.79 10.01
N CYS A 31 11.33 -5.27 10.73
CA CYS A 31 10.67 -6.53 10.41
C CYS A 31 9.96 -6.50 9.06
N VAL A 32 9.31 -5.39 8.73
CA VAL A 32 8.69 -5.21 7.41
C VAL A 32 9.75 -5.28 6.32
N ALA A 33 10.81 -4.48 6.42
CA ALA A 33 11.88 -4.47 5.44
C ALA A 33 12.53 -5.85 5.24
N GLU A 34 12.72 -6.62 6.32
CA GLU A 34 13.25 -7.98 6.25
C GLU A 34 12.30 -8.95 5.54
N VAL A 35 10.99 -8.89 5.86
CA VAL A 35 9.99 -9.70 5.14
C VAL A 35 10.01 -9.33 3.66
N LEU A 36 9.94 -8.04 3.33
CA LEU A 36 9.98 -7.56 1.95
C LEU A 36 11.22 -8.05 1.19
N ARG A 37 12.39 -8.08 1.83
CA ARG A 37 13.64 -8.57 1.21
C ARG A 37 13.63 -10.08 0.97
N ASN A 38 13.00 -10.86 1.84
CA ASN A 38 13.09 -12.32 1.85
C ASN A 38 11.90 -13.00 1.14
N SER A 39 10.72 -12.41 1.17
CA SER A 39 9.48 -13.01 0.62
C SER A 39 9.09 -12.45 -0.75
N VAL A 40 9.58 -11.26 -1.10
CA VAL A 40 9.38 -10.68 -2.44
C VAL A 40 10.74 -10.72 -3.12
N PRO A 41 10.91 -11.39 -4.27
CA PRO A 41 12.07 -11.16 -5.10
C PRO A 41 11.91 -9.76 -5.69
N LEU A 42 12.23 -8.73 -4.91
CA LEU A 42 12.25 -7.33 -5.36
C LEU A 42 13.18 -7.17 -6.57
N ARG A 43 14.18 -8.06 -6.72
CA ARG A 43 15.05 -8.17 -7.90
C ARG A 43 14.37 -8.74 -9.16
N LYS A 44 13.20 -9.39 -9.04
CA LYS A 44 12.40 -9.91 -10.18
C LYS A 44 11.16 -9.06 -10.48
N ILE A 45 10.98 -7.92 -9.81
CA ILE A 45 10.08 -6.87 -10.31
C ILE A 45 10.83 -6.18 -11.46
N ALA A 46 10.89 -6.85 -12.61
CA ALA A 46 11.36 -6.26 -13.84
C ALA A 46 10.44 -5.08 -14.16
N GLY A 47 10.92 -3.86 -13.91
CA GLY A 47 10.19 -2.64 -14.22
C GLY A 47 10.02 -1.62 -13.09
N VAL A 48 10.63 -1.80 -11.92
CA VAL A 48 10.84 -0.66 -11.00
C VAL A 48 12.27 -0.18 -11.24
N PRO A 49 12.49 0.89 -12.03
CA PRO A 49 13.81 1.49 -12.14
C PRO A 49 14.27 1.88 -10.74
N ASP A 50 15.53 1.59 -10.42
CA ASP A 50 16.21 2.04 -9.20
C ASP A 50 16.17 3.60 -9.04
N GLU A 51 15.73 4.31 -10.09
CA GLU A 51 15.43 5.74 -10.10
C GLU A 51 14.11 6.13 -9.42
N THR A 52 13.09 5.27 -9.37
CA THR A 52 11.81 5.60 -8.70
C THR A 52 11.92 5.62 -7.17
N LEU A 53 12.93 4.95 -6.60
CA LEU A 53 13.27 5.09 -5.17
C LEU A 53 14.11 6.35 -4.87
N LYS A 54 14.61 7.04 -5.91
CA LYS A 54 15.45 8.25 -5.77
C LYS A 54 14.70 9.54 -6.12
N LYS A 55 13.60 9.49 -6.85
CA LYS A 55 12.85 10.69 -7.27
C LYS A 55 11.50 10.78 -6.57
N GLY A 56 11.51 11.52 -5.47
CA GLY A 56 10.33 12.13 -4.88
C GLY A 56 9.66 11.28 -3.82
N ARG A 57 10.24 11.25 -2.62
CA ARG A 57 9.66 10.66 -1.40
C ARG A 57 8.19 11.07 -1.25
N HIS A 58 7.26 10.29 -1.78
CA HIS A 58 5.88 10.36 -1.34
C HIS A 58 5.87 9.78 0.07
N VAL A 59 5.17 10.44 1.00
CA VAL A 59 5.11 10.08 2.43
C VAL A 59 4.65 8.62 2.67
N PHE A 60 4.19 7.93 1.64
CA PHE A 60 3.54 6.62 1.69
C PHE A 60 4.23 5.51 0.89
N GLU A 61 5.39 5.73 0.25
CA GLU A 61 6.00 4.73 -0.65
C GLU A 61 6.09 3.33 -0.05
N ASP A 62 6.64 3.21 1.17
CA ASP A 62 6.75 1.92 1.86
C ASP A 62 5.38 1.28 2.14
N GLU A 63 4.38 2.09 2.50
CA GLU A 63 3.03 1.61 2.78
C GLU A 63 2.30 1.23 1.49
N MET A 64 2.49 1.96 0.39
CA MET A 64 1.88 1.64 -0.90
C MET A 64 2.39 0.31 -1.44
N VAL A 65 3.70 0.04 -1.34
CA VAL A 65 4.24 -1.28 -1.74
C VAL A 65 3.53 -2.38 -0.97
N VAL A 66 3.39 -2.23 0.35
CA VAL A 66 2.78 -3.25 1.22
C VAL A 66 1.28 -3.43 0.98
N PHE A 67 0.52 -2.35 0.85
CA PHE A 67 -0.94 -2.41 0.79
C PHE A 67 -1.51 -2.46 -0.64
N VAL A 68 -0.72 -2.12 -1.65
CA VAL A 68 -1.16 -2.06 -3.05
C VAL A 68 -0.44 -3.10 -3.89
N GLU A 69 0.90 -3.07 -3.94
CA GLU A 69 1.67 -3.83 -4.93
C GLU A 69 1.82 -5.31 -4.52
N ILE A 70 2.21 -5.58 -3.28
CA ILE A 70 2.40 -6.95 -2.79
C ILE A 70 1.12 -7.79 -2.91
N PRO A 71 -0.07 -7.28 -2.55
CA PRO A 71 -1.27 -8.08 -2.69
C PRO A 71 -1.59 -8.42 -4.15
N VAL A 72 -1.22 -7.58 -5.12
CA VAL A 72 -1.41 -7.91 -6.56
C VAL A 72 -0.39 -8.96 -6.98
N TYR A 73 0.87 -8.79 -6.56
CA TYR A 73 1.93 -9.75 -6.82
C TYR A 73 1.62 -11.15 -6.25
N VAL A 74 1.11 -11.24 -5.02
CA VAL A 74 0.71 -12.51 -4.41
C VAL A 74 -0.40 -13.19 -5.24
N LEU A 75 -1.41 -12.43 -5.69
CA LEU A 75 -2.45 -12.97 -6.56
C LEU A 75 -1.86 -13.47 -7.89
N GLU A 76 -0.90 -12.76 -8.48
CA GLU A 76 -0.21 -13.20 -9.70
C GLU A 76 0.60 -14.49 -9.51
N GLN A 77 1.20 -14.68 -8.34
CA GLN A 77 1.91 -15.93 -8.02
C GLN A 77 0.93 -17.10 -7.79
N MET A 78 -0.25 -16.84 -7.26
CA MET A 78 -1.25 -17.88 -6.96
C MET A 78 -2.09 -18.28 -8.17
N PHE A 79 -2.49 -17.31 -8.99
CA PHE A 79 -3.50 -17.51 -10.04
C PHE A 79 -2.96 -17.25 -11.47
N GLY A 80 -1.69 -16.88 -11.61
CA GLY A 80 -1.08 -16.53 -12.89
C GLY A 80 -1.14 -15.03 -13.19
N LYS A 81 -0.45 -14.61 -14.26
CA LYS A 81 -0.33 -13.19 -14.62
C LYS A 81 -1.61 -12.67 -15.26
N TRP A 82 -2.05 -11.49 -14.83
CA TRP A 82 -3.14 -10.74 -15.44
C TRP A 82 -2.71 -10.09 -16.75
N HIS A 83 -3.67 -9.80 -17.63
CA HIS A 83 -3.42 -8.93 -18.77
C HIS A 83 -2.96 -7.54 -18.27
N PRO A 84 -2.02 -6.84 -18.95
CA PRO A 84 -1.45 -5.58 -18.44
C PRO A 84 -2.50 -4.53 -18.07
N GLN A 85 -3.59 -4.43 -18.84
CA GLN A 85 -4.69 -3.49 -18.57
C GLN A 85 -5.47 -3.88 -17.31
N GLU A 86 -5.81 -5.16 -17.13
CA GLU A 86 -6.51 -5.66 -15.94
C GLU A 86 -5.65 -5.48 -14.68
N ARG A 87 -4.35 -5.73 -14.81
CA ARG A 87 -3.37 -5.50 -13.75
C ARG A 87 -3.33 -4.03 -13.32
N GLU A 88 -3.33 -3.12 -14.28
CA GLU A 88 -3.34 -1.68 -14.02
C GLU A 88 -4.62 -1.24 -13.31
N VAL A 89 -5.77 -1.77 -13.74
CA VAL A 89 -7.06 -1.54 -13.07
C VAL A 89 -7.01 -2.02 -11.61
N LEU A 90 -6.60 -3.27 -11.37
CA LEU A 90 -6.47 -3.84 -10.02
C LEU A 90 -5.54 -3.03 -9.11
N LEU A 91 -4.42 -2.55 -9.65
CA LEU A 91 -3.49 -1.68 -8.92
C LEU A 91 -4.14 -0.33 -8.58
N ASN A 92 -4.84 0.28 -9.53
CA ASN A 92 -5.49 1.57 -9.31
C ASN A 92 -6.65 1.49 -8.32
N GLU A 93 -7.45 0.42 -8.36
CA GLU A 93 -8.49 0.14 -7.36
C GLU A 93 -7.90 0.03 -5.95
N ARG A 94 -6.80 -0.72 -5.79
CA ARG A 94 -6.11 -0.83 -4.50
C ARG A 94 -5.48 0.48 -4.05
N LYS A 95 -4.91 1.26 -4.97
CA LYS A 95 -4.40 2.62 -4.65
C LYS A 95 -5.52 3.50 -4.14
N ILE A 96 -6.69 3.49 -4.79
CA ILE A 96 -7.85 4.26 -4.35
C ILE A 96 -8.28 3.82 -2.95
N ALA A 97 -8.45 2.52 -2.69
CA ALA A 97 -8.83 2.02 -1.37
C ALA A 97 -7.83 2.43 -0.28
N PHE A 98 -6.53 2.36 -0.56
CA PHE A 98 -5.49 2.83 0.36
C PHE A 98 -5.60 4.34 0.65
N LEU A 99 -5.76 5.16 -0.39
CA LEU A 99 -5.89 6.60 -0.26
C LEU A 99 -7.19 7.01 0.46
N GLU A 100 -8.29 6.31 0.22
CA GLU A 100 -9.57 6.52 0.92
C GLU A 100 -9.45 6.22 2.41
N ARG A 101 -8.72 5.17 2.80
CA ARG A 101 -8.41 4.91 4.22
C ARG A 101 -7.58 6.06 4.83
N LYS A 102 -6.54 6.53 4.14
CA LYS A 102 -5.74 7.68 4.59
C LYS A 102 -6.55 8.97 4.66
N LEU A 103 -7.52 9.14 3.76
CA LEU A 103 -8.42 10.29 3.76
C LEU A 103 -9.32 10.25 5.00
N LYS A 104 -9.92 9.09 5.32
CA LYS A 104 -10.71 8.91 6.54
C LYS A 104 -9.89 9.24 7.80
N GLU A 105 -8.64 8.76 7.86
CA GLU A 105 -7.71 9.09 8.96
C GLU A 105 -7.43 10.60 9.04
N ALA A 106 -7.17 11.26 7.91
CA ALA A 106 -6.90 12.71 7.88
C ALA A 106 -8.12 13.53 8.32
N ILE A 107 -9.32 13.16 7.89
CA ILE A 107 -10.57 13.81 8.31
C ILE A 107 -10.80 13.62 9.82
N LYS A 108 -10.59 12.40 10.34
CA LYS A 108 -10.72 12.11 11.78
C LYS A 108 -9.77 12.94 12.64
N ASN A 109 -8.59 13.27 12.12
CA ASN A 109 -7.59 14.08 12.79
C ASN A 109 -7.70 15.59 12.48
N GLU A 110 -8.78 16.02 11.80
CA GLU A 110 -9.01 17.40 11.39
C GLU A 110 -7.89 18.00 10.50
N ASP A 111 -7.08 17.16 9.85
CA ASP A 111 -6.05 17.58 8.91
C ASP A 111 -6.65 17.80 7.51
N TYR A 112 -7.39 18.90 7.38
CA TYR A 112 -8.11 19.25 6.15
C TYR A 112 -7.16 19.51 4.97
N ARG A 113 -5.93 19.99 5.23
CA ARG A 113 -4.93 20.24 4.19
C ARG A 113 -4.50 18.92 3.55
N ARG A 114 -4.22 17.90 4.37
CA ARG A 114 -3.89 16.56 3.88
C ARG A 114 -5.10 15.88 3.25
N ALA A 115 -6.29 16.02 3.84
CA ALA A 115 -7.52 15.47 3.26
C ALA A 115 -7.79 16.00 1.85
N SER A 116 -7.61 17.31 1.62
CA SER A 116 -7.79 17.92 0.30
C SER A 116 -6.83 17.34 -0.74
N ARG A 117 -5.54 17.21 -0.39
CA ARG A 117 -4.53 16.58 -1.28
C ARG A 117 -4.88 15.12 -1.61
N LEU A 118 -5.32 14.35 -0.62
CA LEU A 118 -5.72 12.96 -0.82
C LEU A 118 -6.95 12.85 -1.75
N LYS A 119 -7.95 13.73 -1.60
CA LYS A 119 -9.10 13.80 -2.51
C LYS A 119 -8.66 14.08 -3.95
N GLN A 120 -7.76 15.04 -4.16
CA GLN A 120 -7.26 15.36 -5.50
C GLN A 120 -6.57 14.16 -6.15
N LEU A 121 -5.72 13.43 -5.41
CA LEU A 121 -5.07 12.22 -5.91
C LEU A 121 -6.07 11.12 -6.27
N ILE A 122 -7.08 10.89 -5.44
CA ILE A 122 -8.14 9.91 -5.73
C ILE A 122 -8.89 10.29 -7.02
N THR A 123 -9.29 11.56 -7.17
CA THR A 123 -9.97 12.05 -8.37
C THR A 123 -9.11 11.90 -9.62
N GLN A 124 -7.80 12.19 -9.52
CA GLN A 124 -6.88 12.01 -10.65
C GLN A 124 -6.79 10.54 -11.09
N ILE A 125 -6.73 9.60 -10.15
CA ILE A 125 -6.67 8.17 -10.48
C ILE A 125 -8.00 7.71 -11.10
N LYS A 126 -9.15 8.10 -10.52
CA LYS A 126 -10.48 7.75 -11.06
C LYS A 126 -10.67 8.25 -12.50
N ARG A 127 -10.29 9.51 -12.77
CA ARG A 127 -10.36 10.06 -14.14
C ARG A 127 -9.51 9.28 -15.14
N LYS A 128 -8.33 8.78 -14.73
CA LYS A 128 -7.49 7.94 -15.61
C LYS A 128 -8.11 6.57 -15.89
N MET A 129 -8.94 6.06 -14.98
CA MET A 129 -9.65 4.80 -15.17
C MET A 129 -10.92 4.96 -16.02
N ASP A 130 -11.56 6.14 -15.99
CA ASP A 130 -12.79 6.43 -16.74
C ASP A 130 -12.54 6.77 -18.22
N VAL A 131 -11.32 7.18 -18.58
CA VAL A 131 -10.91 7.38 -19.99
C VAL A 131 -10.61 6.00 -20.59
N LYS A 132 -11.65 5.38 -21.15
CA LYS A 132 -11.57 4.19 -22.02
C LYS A 132 -11.47 4.61 -23.48
#